data_AF-A0A944TT22-F1
#
_entry.id   AF-A0A944TT22-F1
#
_cell.length_a   1.000
_cell.length_b   1.000
_cell.length_c   1.000
_cell.angle_alpha   90.00
_cell.angle_beta   90.00
_cell.angle_gamma   90.00
#
_symmetry.space_group_name_H-M   'P 1'
#
loop_
_entity.id
_entity.type
_entity.pdbx_description
1 polymer ?
#
loop_
_entity_poly.entity_id
_entity_poly.type
_entity_poly.pdbx_seq_one_letter_code
_entity_poly.pdbx_strand_id
1 'polypeptide(L)'
;MGFYKSFYSSSFIVLLLFLSVTAEAGLLVDPYVGYSLNGSGDSKFNFDSSATGNWETDYSALGYGLRLGWKNPLGLMIGAEYSA
;
A
#
# COMPACT_ATOMS: atom_id res chain seq x y z
N MET A 1 -25.03 9.44 -43.22
CA MET A 1 -25.16 9.98 -41.84
C MET A 1 -24.38 9.16 -40.78
N GLY A 2 -23.29 8.45 -41.16
CA GLY A 2 -22.56 7.54 -40.25
C GLY A 2 -21.13 7.97 -39.90
N PHE A 3 -20.50 8.83 -40.70
CA PHE A 3 -19.09 9.21 -40.53
C PHE A 3 -18.85 10.18 -39.37
N TYR A 4 -19.84 11.01 -39.03
CA TYR A 4 -19.72 12.02 -37.97
C TYR A 4 -19.69 11.38 -36.57
N LYS A 5 -20.46 10.32 -36.33
CA LYS A 5 -20.51 9.61 -35.03
C LYS A 5 -19.17 8.98 -34.65
N SER A 6 -18.41 8.46 -35.63
CA SER A 6 -17.09 7.85 -35.41
C SER A 6 -16.02 8.88 -35.04
N PHE A 7 -16.09 10.08 -35.64
CA PHE A 7 -15.18 11.19 -35.34
C PHE A 7 -15.34 11.67 -33.89
N TYR A 8 -16.57 11.89 -33.42
CA TYR A 8 -16.81 12.33 -32.03
C TYR A 8 -16.36 11.30 -30.99
N SER A 9 -16.56 10.01 -31.26
CA SER A 9 -16.12 8.92 -30.37
C SER A 9 -14.59 8.86 -30.25
N SER A 10 -13.88 9.09 -31.36
CA SER A 10 -12.41 9.07 -31.39
C SER A 10 -11.82 10.29 -30.69
N SER A 11 -12.41 11.48 -30.90
CA SER A 11 -11.99 12.71 -30.23
C SER A 11 -12.19 12.66 -28.71
N PHE A 12 -13.23 11.98 -28.23
CA PHE A 12 -13.50 11.82 -26.80
C PHE A 12 -12.44 10.95 -26.10
N ILE A 13 -12.00 9.86 -26.74
CA ILE A 13 -10.94 8.99 -26.22
C ILE A 13 -9.60 9.74 -26.16
N VAL A 14 -9.29 10.53 -27.19
CA VAL A 14 -8.07 11.34 -27.23
C VAL A 14 -8.10 12.42 -26.12
N LEU A 15 -9.23 13.07 -25.90
CA LEU A 15 -9.41 14.04 -24.81
C LEU A 15 -9.18 13.39 -23.42
N LEU A 16 -9.73 12.20 -23.20
CA LEU A 16 -9.54 11.44 -21.96
C LEU A 16 -8.06 11.06 -21.75
N LEU A 17 -7.35 10.70 -22.82
CA LEU A 17 -5.92 10.39 -22.75
C LEU A 17 -5.09 11.62 -22.38
N PHE A 18 -5.40 12.81 -22.91
CA PHE A 18 -4.70 14.05 -22.55
C PHE A 18 -5.00 14.53 -21.13
N LEU A 19 -6.21 14.30 -20.61
CA LEU A 19 -6.55 14.56 -19.21
C LEU A 19 -5.80 13.66 -18.22
N SER A 20 -5.27 12.52 -18.68
CA SER A 20 -4.47 11.60 -17.86
C SER A 20 -3.01 12.05 -17.69
N VAL A 21 -2.53 12.99 -18.52
CA VAL A 21 -1.13 13.43 -18.55
C VAL A 21 -0.80 14.39 -17.40
N THR A 22 -1.79 15.00 -16.76
CA THR A 22 -1.61 16.02 -15.71
C THR A 22 -1.66 15.47 -14.28
N ALA A 23 -1.83 14.16 -14.08
CA ALA A 23 -1.69 13.55 -12.77
C ALA A 23 -0.20 13.48 -12.40
N GLU A 24 0.29 14.52 -11.71
CA GLU A 24 1.66 14.61 -11.21
C GLU A 24 2.01 13.34 -10.43
N ALA A 25 3.00 12.60 -10.95
CA ALA A 25 3.53 11.41 -10.31
C ALA A 25 4.35 11.86 -9.09
N GLY A 26 3.83 11.62 -7.90
CA GLY A 26 4.40 12.16 -6.66
C GLY A 26 4.84 11.07 -5.70
N LEU A 27 5.86 11.39 -4.91
CA LEU A 27 6.18 10.67 -3.69
C LEU A 27 5.11 10.99 -2.64
N LEU A 28 4.50 9.96 -2.09
CA LEU A 28 3.55 10.04 -0.99
C LEU A 28 4.22 9.52 0.27
N VAL A 29 4.25 10.34 1.31
CA VAL A 29 4.78 9.99 2.62
C VAL A 29 3.62 10.08 3.60
N ASP A 30 3.22 8.94 4.16
CA ASP A 30 2.05 8.82 5.02
C ASP A 30 2.44 8.19 6.37
N PRO A 31 2.73 9.01 7.40
CA PRO A 31 2.98 8.51 8.74
C PRO A 31 1.66 8.07 9.39
N TYR A 32 1.69 6.95 10.11
CA TYR A 32 0.51 6.45 10.80
C TYR A 32 0.82 6.03 12.24
N VAL A 33 -0.22 6.11 13.08
CA VAL A 33 -0.24 5.56 14.43
C VAL A 33 -1.48 4.69 14.53
N GLY A 34 -1.30 3.46 14.98
CA GLY A 34 -2.35 2.46 15.12
C GLY A 34 -2.31 1.79 16.50
N TYR A 35 -3.39 1.12 16.84
CA TYR A 35 -3.45 0.25 18.01
C TYR A 35 -3.86 -1.14 17.56
N SER A 36 -2.99 -2.12 17.81
CA SER A 36 -3.26 -3.52 17.50
C SER A 36 -4.01 -4.14 18.68
N LEU A 37 -5.23 -4.60 18.40
CA LEU A 37 -6.03 -5.40 19.31
C LEU A 37 -5.84 -6.87 18.91
N ASN A 38 -5.41 -7.71 19.85
CA ASN A 38 -5.17 -9.14 19.65
C ASN A 38 -3.94 -9.45 18.76
N GLY A 39 -2.79 -8.85 19.05
CA GLY A 39 -1.52 -9.32 18.49
C GLY A 39 -1.05 -10.59 19.20
N SER A 40 -0.51 -11.55 18.45
CA SER A 40 0.17 -12.73 19.01
C SER A 40 1.63 -12.74 18.57
N GLY A 41 2.51 -13.17 19.48
CA GLY A 41 3.94 -13.30 19.23
C GLY A 41 4.45 -14.65 19.68
N ASP A 42 5.09 -15.38 18.75
CA ASP A 42 5.76 -16.64 19.03
C ASP A 42 7.22 -16.39 19.38
N SER A 43 7.60 -16.67 20.62
CA SER A 43 8.99 -16.67 21.06
C SER A 43 9.48 -18.10 21.23
N LYS A 44 10.52 -18.47 20.47
CA LYS A 44 11.23 -19.74 20.66
C LYS A 44 12.44 -19.50 21.52
N PHE A 45 12.56 -20.20 22.63
CA PHE A 45 13.79 -20.23 23.41
C PHE A 45 14.35 -21.66 23.46
N ASN A 46 15.67 -21.76 23.35
CA ASN A 46 16.40 -23.00 23.52
C ASN A 46 17.09 -22.94 24.87
N PHE A 47 16.71 -23.81 25.80
CA PHE A 47 17.30 -23.86 27.14
C PHE A 47 18.65 -24.59 27.14
N ASP A 48 18.84 -25.54 26.22
CA ASP A 48 20.09 -26.26 25.95
C ASP A 48 19.96 -27.01 24.61
N SER A 49 21.05 -27.63 24.13
CA SER A 49 21.23 -28.32 22.83
C SER A 49 20.17 -29.36 22.42
N SER A 50 19.12 -29.59 23.21
CA SER A 50 18.09 -30.62 22.97
C SER A 50 16.67 -30.24 23.44
N ALA A 51 16.45 -29.05 24.02
CA ALA A 51 15.13 -28.66 24.53
C ALA A 51 14.72 -27.28 23.98
N THR A 52 13.73 -27.28 23.09
CA THR A 52 13.09 -26.07 22.55
C THR A 52 11.71 -25.90 23.19
N GLY A 53 11.49 -24.77 23.85
CA GLY A 53 10.18 -24.33 24.32
C GLY A 53 9.62 -23.27 23.40
N ASN A 54 8.34 -23.39 23.05
CA ASN A 54 7.58 -22.31 22.42
C ASN A 54 6.75 -21.61 23.49
N TRP A 55 6.81 -20.28 23.50
CA TRP A 55 5.94 -19.43 24.32
C TRP A 55 5.19 -18.48 23.39
N GLU A 56 3.86 -18.61 23.39
CA GLU A 56 2.95 -17.73 22.65
C GLU A 56 2.48 -16.64 23.63
N THR A 57 2.61 -15.37 23.24
CA THR A 57 2.13 -14.24 24.04
C THR A 57 1.12 -13.44 23.25
N ASP A 58 -0.07 -13.30 23.82
CA ASP A 58 -1.08 -12.36 23.35
C ASP A 58 -0.81 -10.98 23.96
N TYR A 59 -0.76 -9.95 23.12
CA TYR A 59 -0.57 -8.58 23.56
C TYR A 59 -1.38 -7.60 22.71
N SER A 60 -1.70 -6.46 23.31
CA SER A 60 -2.20 -5.30 22.59
C SER A 60 -1.15 -4.20 22.65
N ALA A 61 -0.77 -3.65 21.51
CA ALA A 61 0.33 -2.70 21.41
C ALA A 61 -0.06 -1.49 20.56
N LEU A 62 0.47 -0.33 20.95
CA LEU A 62 0.54 0.83 20.09
C LEU A 62 1.61 0.56 19.02
N GLY A 63 1.24 0.65 17.75
CA GLY A 63 2.14 0.57 16.62
C GLY A 63 2.23 1.93 15.94
N TYR A 64 3.39 2.27 15.43
CA TYR A 64 3.55 3.46 14.59
C TYR A 64 4.47 3.11 13.43
N GLY A 65 4.26 3.80 12.33
CA GLY A 65 4.96 3.48 11.11
C GLY A 65 4.85 4.56 10.08
N LEU A 66 5.45 4.29 8.94
CA LEU A 66 5.46 5.19 7.81
C LEU A 66 5.25 4.38 6.54
N ARG A 67 4.38 4.90 5.68
CA ARG A 67 4.14 4.37 4.34
C ARG A 67 4.74 5.33 3.33
N LEU A 68 5.63 4.81 2.50
CA LEU A 68 6.11 5.51 1.32
C LEU A 68 5.39 4.93 0.12
N GLY A 69 4.72 5.78 -0.64
CA GLY A 69 4.08 5.42 -1.89
C GLY A 69 4.69 6.22 -3.05
N TRP A 70 4.80 5.61 -4.22
CA TRP A 70 4.98 6.34 -5.46
C TRP A 70 3.70 6.22 -6.28
N LYS A 71 3.07 7.35 -6.55
CA LYS A 71 1.86 7.39 -7.38
C LYS A 71 2.26 7.59 -8.83
N ASN A 72 1.91 6.65 -9.69
CA ASN A 72 2.02 6.86 -11.12
C ASN A 72 0.81 7.65 -11.65
N PRO A 73 0.93 8.36 -12.79
CA PRO A 73 -0.18 9.10 -13.39
C PRO A 73 -1.39 8.21 -13.74
N LEU A 74 -1.15 6.90 -13.90
CA LEU A 74 -2.15 5.86 -14.13
C LEU A 74 -2.93 5.44 -12.86
N GLY A 75 -2.70 6.09 -11.72
CA GLY A 75 -3.38 5.78 -10.46
C GLY A 75 -2.86 4.53 -9.74
N LEU A 76 -1.84 3.87 -10.28
CA LEU A 76 -1.14 2.77 -9.62
C LEU A 76 -0.22 3.32 -8.53
N MET A 77 -0.32 2.76 -7.33
CA MET A 77 0.52 3.12 -6.18
C MET A 77 1.32 1.89 -5.78
N ILE A 78 2.64 2.04 -5.75
CA ILE A 78 3.57 1.04 -5.19
C ILE A 78 4.07 1.62 -3.89
N GLY A 79 4.08 0.85 -2.80
CA GLY A 79 4.54 1.36 -1.53
C GLY A 79 5.26 0.34 -0.66
N ALA A 80 6.10 0.88 0.21
CA ALA A 80 6.79 0.15 1.26
C ALA A 80 6.26 0.62 2.61
N GLU A 81 6.01 -0.32 3.50
CA GLU A 81 5.57 -0.05 4.87
C GLU A 81 6.70 -0.41 5.83
N TYR A 82 6.98 0.51 6.75
CA TYR A 82 7.82 0.25 7.90
C TYR A 82 6.99 0.46 9.16
N SER A 83 6.83 -0.59 9.96
CA SER A 83 6.20 -0.56 11.28
C SER A 83 7.26 -0.88 12.33
N ALA A 84 7.31 -0.08 13.39
CA ALA A 84 8.09 -0.35 14.59
C ALA A 84 7.23 -1.05 15.65
#